data_AF-A0AA85FTW0-F1
#
_entry.id   AF-A0AA85FTW0-F1
#
_cell.length_a   1.000
_cell.length_b   1.000
_cell.length_c   1.000
_cell.angle_alpha   90.00
_cell.angle_beta   90.00
_cell.angle_gamma   90.00
#
_symmetry.space_group_name_H-M   'P 1'
#
loop_
_entity.id
_entity.type
_entity.pdbx_description
1 polymer ?
#
loop_
_entity_poly.entity_id
_entity_poly.type
_entity_poly.pdbx_seq_one_letter_code
_entity_poly.pdbx_strand_id
1 'polypeptide(L)'
;MLRENTFITNLNLSENHLTSKSAEYLCETLASSTELLQLNLRKNLFDDIAGKFFSELITTTRKLKYMNISYNDLGELSCQYIGRALPQAMTLIEFDLSWNRLGRGKMNIFGKGLAENIYLKHLNLSANGIGPKKGCTDLAYALRNNVTLETLDLRDNRINPEGSVLLSKGFYVNSTLTCLRMSRNPMQTAGCYAILTGILKNPNCGLLELDVQDIIVNQDFLDLQDSARIKLPNLCVRYGQTTTDKIRVLSPSFKRSEYSPKEILIIMGRSTKQSLADLLRPLDIAGNKIVTRQVFVKILNIYMMKLGIQFTEEQMKVLMQELDPKNQEEVNFTDFEL
;
A
#
# COMPACT_ATOMS: atom_id res chain seq x y z
N MET A 1 18.94 -13.39 -38.33
CA MET A 1 19.88 -13.62 -37.22
C MET A 1 19.19 -14.15 -35.96
N LEU A 2 18.30 -13.41 -35.27
CA LEU A 2 17.66 -13.92 -34.03
C LEU A 2 16.67 -15.09 -34.24
N ARG A 3 15.97 -15.15 -35.38
CA ARG A 3 15.04 -16.26 -35.69
C ARG A 3 15.73 -17.62 -35.88
N GLU A 4 16.96 -17.62 -36.37
CA GLU A 4 17.73 -18.83 -36.69
C GLU A 4 18.74 -19.16 -35.59
N ASN A 5 18.95 -18.24 -34.64
CA ASN A 5 19.91 -18.42 -33.58
C ASN A 5 19.28 -19.20 -32.41
N THR A 6 19.83 -20.39 -32.16
CA THR A 6 19.43 -21.29 -31.09
C THR A 6 20.45 -21.33 -29.94
N PHE A 7 21.23 -20.26 -29.75
CA PHE A 7 22.29 -20.21 -28.73
C PHE A 7 22.20 -18.98 -27.83
N ILE A 8 21.56 -17.90 -28.28
CA ILE A 8 21.42 -16.67 -27.49
C ILE A 8 20.46 -16.94 -26.32
N THR A 9 21.02 -16.95 -25.12
CA THR A 9 20.28 -17.08 -23.86
C THR A 9 20.01 -15.72 -23.21
N ASN A 10 20.84 -14.72 -23.50
CA ASN A 10 20.75 -13.40 -22.88
C ASN A 10 20.79 -12.33 -23.97
N LEU A 11 19.74 -11.53 -24.07
CA LEU A 11 19.63 -10.43 -25.03
C LEU A 11 19.45 -9.12 -24.29
N ASN A 12 20.41 -8.22 -24.44
CA ASN A 12 20.36 -6.87 -23.89
C ASN A 12 20.27 -5.85 -25.03
N LEU A 13 19.12 -5.17 -25.11
CA LEU A 13 18.84 -4.05 -26.00
C LEU A 13 18.42 -2.80 -25.20
N SER A 14 18.87 -2.70 -23.95
CA SER A 14 18.58 -1.54 -23.10
C SER A 14 19.27 -0.28 -23.61
N GLU A 15 18.72 0.88 -23.26
CA GLU A 15 19.25 2.21 -23.58
C GLU A 15 19.39 2.46 -25.09
N ASN A 16 18.38 2.03 -25.85
CA ASN A 16 18.29 2.25 -27.29
C ASN A 16 17.07 3.13 -27.62
N HIS A 17 16.81 3.33 -28.91
CA HIS A 17 15.64 4.07 -29.41
C HIS A 17 14.59 3.14 -30.01
N LEU A 18 14.42 1.95 -29.42
CA LEU A 18 13.42 0.99 -29.87
C LEU A 18 12.01 1.51 -29.56
N THR A 19 11.12 1.47 -30.55
CA THR A 19 9.73 1.91 -30.45
C THR A 19 8.77 0.72 -30.45
N SER A 20 7.50 0.95 -30.19
CA SER A 20 6.47 -0.12 -30.22
C SER A 20 6.38 -0.86 -31.56
N LYS A 21 6.74 -0.22 -32.68
CA LYS A 21 6.85 -0.88 -33.98
C LYS A 21 8.01 -1.89 -34.01
N SER A 22 9.13 -1.56 -33.37
CA SER A 22 10.22 -2.53 -33.23
C SER A 22 9.89 -3.63 -32.22
N ALA A 23 9.06 -3.36 -31.22
CA ALA A 23 8.58 -4.38 -30.26
C ALA A 23 7.79 -5.48 -30.96
N GLU A 24 6.94 -5.14 -31.93
CA GLU A 24 6.19 -6.10 -32.75
C GLU A 24 7.13 -7.12 -33.41
N TYR A 25 8.04 -6.66 -34.27
CA TYR A 25 8.97 -7.53 -34.99
C TYR A 25 9.91 -8.29 -34.05
N LEU A 26 10.34 -7.64 -32.95
CA LEU A 26 11.21 -8.25 -31.97
C LEU A 26 10.48 -9.39 -31.24
N CYS A 27 9.31 -9.13 -30.68
CA CYS A 27 8.54 -10.13 -29.93
C CYS A 27 8.11 -11.29 -30.83
N GLU A 28 7.68 -11.03 -32.07
CA GLU A 28 7.41 -12.10 -33.04
C GLU A 28 8.63 -12.98 -33.29
N THR A 29 9.80 -12.36 -33.42
CA THR A 29 11.06 -13.08 -33.63
C THR A 29 11.46 -13.88 -32.39
N LEU A 30 11.32 -13.29 -31.20
CA LEU A 30 11.68 -13.93 -29.93
C LEU A 30 10.68 -15.00 -29.49
N ALA A 31 9.42 -14.92 -29.89
CA ALA A 31 8.42 -15.97 -29.63
C ALA A 31 8.80 -17.30 -30.30
N SER A 32 9.53 -17.25 -31.41
CA SER A 32 10.11 -18.43 -32.07
C SER A 32 11.44 -18.91 -31.46
N SER A 33 12.09 -18.09 -30.64
CA SER A 33 13.38 -18.42 -30.02
C SER A 33 13.18 -19.37 -28.84
N THR A 34 13.86 -20.52 -28.86
CA THR A 34 13.69 -21.56 -27.83
C THR A 34 14.63 -21.44 -26.64
N GLU A 35 15.72 -20.67 -26.76
CA GLU A 35 16.81 -20.66 -25.77
C GLU A 35 16.89 -19.40 -24.91
N LEU A 36 16.11 -18.35 -25.22
CA LEU A 36 16.20 -17.09 -24.50
C LEU A 36 15.75 -17.25 -23.03
N LEU A 37 16.67 -16.95 -22.12
CA LEU A 37 16.48 -16.96 -20.67
C LEU A 37 16.30 -15.55 -20.10
N GLN A 38 16.96 -14.55 -20.68
CA GLN A 38 16.96 -13.18 -20.17
C GLN A 38 16.79 -12.16 -21.29
N LEU A 39 15.86 -11.23 -21.10
CA LEU A 39 15.58 -10.15 -22.03
C LEU A 39 15.61 -8.81 -21.31
N ASN A 40 16.52 -7.92 -21.71
CA ASN A 40 16.59 -6.56 -21.19
C ASN A 40 16.29 -5.53 -22.28
N LEU A 41 15.18 -4.81 -22.09
CA LEU A 41 14.64 -3.76 -22.97
C LEU A 41 14.48 -2.43 -22.23
N ARG A 42 15.18 -2.28 -21.10
CA ARG A 42 15.13 -1.08 -20.26
C ARG A 42 15.46 0.19 -21.06
N LYS A 43 14.82 1.33 -20.73
CA LYS A 43 15.16 2.65 -21.30
C LYS A 43 15.11 2.71 -22.82
N ASN A 44 13.94 2.38 -23.36
CA ASN A 44 13.62 2.53 -24.77
C ASN A 44 12.41 3.46 -24.92
N LEU A 45 11.81 3.51 -26.11
CA LEU A 45 10.65 4.34 -26.44
C LEU A 45 9.39 3.47 -26.61
N PHE A 46 9.25 2.43 -25.77
CA PHE A 46 8.07 1.56 -25.80
C PHE A 46 6.89 2.24 -25.12
N ASP A 47 5.78 2.38 -25.83
CA ASP A 47 4.52 2.91 -25.31
C ASP A 47 3.49 1.80 -25.08
N ASP A 48 2.25 2.17 -24.84
CA ASP A 48 1.16 1.24 -24.55
C ASP A 48 0.86 0.21 -25.65
N ILE A 49 1.24 0.47 -26.89
CA ILE A 49 1.10 -0.48 -28.00
C ILE A 49 2.06 -1.66 -27.79
N ALA A 50 3.27 -1.40 -27.29
CA ALA A 50 4.27 -2.44 -27.02
C ALA A 50 3.78 -3.44 -25.94
N GLY A 51 2.95 -2.99 -25.01
CA GLY A 51 2.39 -3.82 -23.94
C GLY A 51 1.66 -5.07 -24.44
N LYS A 52 0.99 -4.98 -25.60
CA LYS A 52 0.37 -6.15 -26.25
C LYS A 52 1.42 -7.20 -26.63
N PHE A 53 2.47 -6.78 -27.32
CA PHE A 53 3.51 -7.70 -27.80
C PHE A 53 4.34 -8.29 -26.65
N PHE A 54 4.62 -7.51 -25.61
CA PHE A 54 5.26 -8.03 -24.40
C PHE A 54 4.38 -9.06 -23.67
N SER A 55 3.07 -8.81 -23.60
CA SER A 55 2.13 -9.75 -22.99
C SER A 55 2.06 -11.07 -23.76
N GLU A 56 2.14 -11.05 -25.09
CA GLU A 56 2.21 -12.24 -25.93
C GLU A 56 3.55 -12.97 -25.79
N LEU A 57 4.65 -12.22 -25.67
CA LEU A 57 5.98 -12.81 -25.49
C LEU A 57 6.08 -13.61 -24.18
N ILE A 58 5.60 -13.06 -23.05
CA ILE A 58 5.71 -13.74 -21.75
C ILE A 58 4.80 -14.98 -21.65
N THR A 59 3.77 -15.10 -22.48
CA THR A 59 2.90 -16.30 -22.52
C THR A 59 3.36 -17.35 -23.51
N THR A 60 4.05 -16.96 -24.59
CA THR A 60 4.51 -17.88 -25.64
C THR A 60 5.89 -18.47 -25.36
N THR A 61 6.75 -17.73 -24.67
CA THR A 61 8.13 -18.19 -24.40
C THR A 61 8.19 -19.33 -23.39
N ARG A 62 8.99 -20.35 -23.70
CA ARG A 62 9.11 -21.59 -22.89
C ARG A 62 10.28 -21.60 -21.92
N LYS A 63 11.21 -20.65 -22.03
CA LYS A 63 12.41 -20.60 -21.18
C LYS A 63 12.70 -19.24 -20.55
N LEU A 64 12.04 -18.16 -20.99
CA LEU A 64 12.32 -16.81 -20.51
C LEU A 64 12.10 -16.73 -18.98
N LYS A 65 13.17 -16.48 -18.23
CA LYS A 65 13.17 -16.40 -16.76
C LYS A 65 13.17 -14.96 -16.26
N TYR A 66 13.86 -14.06 -16.97
CA TYR A 66 14.01 -12.66 -16.60
C TYR A 66 13.58 -11.75 -17.74
N MET A 67 12.71 -10.81 -17.44
CA MET A 67 12.34 -9.76 -18.38
C MET A 67 12.42 -8.39 -17.71
N ASN A 68 13.12 -7.45 -18.35
CA ASN A 68 13.21 -6.07 -17.91
C ASN A 68 12.70 -5.14 -19.00
N ILE A 69 11.59 -4.48 -18.72
CA ILE A 69 10.98 -3.45 -19.58
C ILE A 69 10.84 -2.12 -18.82
N SER A 70 11.71 -1.88 -17.83
CA SER A 70 11.71 -0.69 -17.01
C SER A 70 12.11 0.58 -17.79
N TYR A 71 11.73 1.76 -17.26
CA TYR A 71 12.02 3.06 -17.89
C TYR A 71 11.51 3.13 -19.33
N ASN A 72 10.24 2.81 -19.52
CA ASN A 72 9.53 2.98 -20.79
C ASN A 72 8.25 3.79 -20.52
N ASP A 73 7.41 3.96 -21.54
CA ASP A 73 6.18 4.76 -21.46
C ASP A 73 4.92 3.88 -21.32
N LEU A 74 5.05 2.69 -20.72
CA LEU A 74 3.96 1.73 -20.53
C LEU A 74 2.92 2.27 -19.54
N GLY A 75 1.67 2.33 -19.94
CA GLY A 75 0.57 2.98 -19.22
C GLY A 75 -0.62 2.06 -18.97
N GLU A 76 -1.82 2.56 -19.27
CA GLU A 76 -3.08 1.93 -18.92
C GLU A 76 -3.33 0.65 -19.70
N LEU A 77 -3.04 0.64 -21.00
CA LEU A 77 -3.29 -0.52 -21.84
C LEU A 77 -2.28 -1.64 -21.52
N SER A 78 -1.01 -1.28 -21.33
CA SER A 78 0.04 -2.24 -20.92
C SER A 78 -0.30 -2.90 -19.60
N CYS A 79 -0.79 -2.15 -18.62
CA CYS A 79 -1.24 -2.70 -17.34
C CYS A 79 -2.33 -3.76 -17.53
N GLN A 80 -3.27 -3.54 -18.46
CA GLN A 80 -4.33 -4.51 -18.77
C GLN A 80 -3.80 -5.74 -19.51
N TYR A 81 -2.97 -5.55 -20.54
CA TYR A 81 -2.42 -6.64 -21.33
C TYR A 81 -1.54 -7.55 -20.49
N ILE A 82 -0.58 -6.96 -19.77
CA ILE A 82 0.32 -7.68 -18.88
C ILE A 82 -0.47 -8.37 -17.77
N GLY A 83 -1.43 -7.67 -17.15
CA GLY A 83 -2.28 -8.25 -16.12
C GLY A 83 -3.02 -9.51 -16.58
N ARG A 84 -3.53 -9.54 -17.81
CA ARG A 84 -4.19 -10.74 -18.37
C ARG A 84 -3.22 -11.87 -18.73
N ALA A 85 -1.97 -11.54 -19.03
CA ALA A 85 -0.95 -12.49 -19.43
C ALA A 85 -0.24 -13.15 -18.24
N LEU A 86 -0.15 -12.47 -17.09
CA LEU A 86 0.54 -12.98 -15.90
C LEU A 86 0.15 -14.42 -15.50
N PRO A 87 -1.13 -14.84 -15.47
CA PRO A 87 -1.48 -16.22 -15.11
C PRO A 87 -0.86 -17.29 -16.04
N GLN A 88 -0.58 -16.92 -17.28
CA GLN A 88 -0.03 -17.80 -18.32
C GLN A 88 1.49 -17.63 -18.49
N ALA A 89 2.13 -16.71 -17.78
CA ALA A 89 3.58 -16.52 -17.80
C ALA A 89 4.28 -17.61 -16.96
N MET A 90 4.25 -18.85 -17.46
CA MET A 90 4.67 -20.06 -16.72
C MET A 90 6.16 -20.14 -16.43
N THR A 91 6.97 -19.36 -17.13
CA THR A 91 8.42 -19.49 -17.14
C THR A 91 9.11 -18.32 -16.44
N LEU A 92 8.43 -17.17 -16.38
CA LEU A 92 8.95 -15.91 -15.88
C LEU A 92 9.06 -15.93 -14.36
N ILE A 93 10.29 -15.75 -13.85
CA ILE A 93 10.61 -15.75 -12.42
C ILE A 93 10.83 -14.32 -11.92
N GLU A 94 11.41 -13.48 -12.78
CA GLU A 94 11.75 -12.09 -12.47
C GLU A 94 11.19 -11.14 -13.51
N PHE A 95 10.46 -10.14 -13.06
CA PHE A 95 9.87 -9.14 -13.93
C PHE A 95 10.10 -7.73 -13.41
N ASP A 96 10.83 -6.93 -14.19
CA ASP A 96 11.04 -5.52 -13.91
C ASP A 96 10.17 -4.63 -14.82
N LEU A 97 9.18 -4.00 -14.20
CA LEU A 97 8.23 -3.06 -14.78
C LEU A 97 8.44 -1.64 -14.23
N SER A 98 9.53 -1.38 -13.52
CA SER A 98 9.75 -0.11 -12.83
C SER A 98 9.84 1.09 -13.78
N TRP A 99 9.59 2.29 -13.28
CA TRP A 99 9.68 3.52 -14.07
C TRP A 99 8.80 3.47 -15.32
N ASN A 100 7.52 3.17 -15.11
CA ASN A 100 6.46 3.20 -16.11
C ASN A 100 5.25 3.96 -15.52
N ARG A 101 4.07 3.85 -16.11
CA ARG A 101 2.85 4.57 -15.70
C ARG A 101 1.69 3.62 -15.42
N LEU A 102 1.99 2.38 -14.98
CA LEU A 102 0.99 1.32 -14.78
C LEU A 102 -0.09 1.67 -13.75
N GLY A 103 0.22 2.54 -12.78
CA GLY A 103 -0.71 2.99 -11.75
C GLY A 103 -1.89 3.81 -12.27
N ARG A 104 -1.79 4.40 -13.48
CA ARG A 104 -2.93 5.02 -14.18
C ARG A 104 -3.88 4.00 -14.81
N GLY A 105 -3.44 2.75 -14.92
CA GLY A 105 -4.18 1.69 -15.56
C GLY A 105 -5.19 0.99 -14.67
N LYS A 106 -5.80 -0.06 -15.22
CA LYS A 106 -6.71 -0.96 -14.50
C LYS A 106 -5.92 -1.94 -13.64
N MET A 107 -5.36 -1.43 -12.55
CA MET A 107 -4.60 -2.23 -11.56
C MET A 107 -5.39 -3.42 -11.01
N ASN A 108 -6.72 -3.39 -11.04
CA ASN A 108 -7.56 -4.53 -10.66
C ASN A 108 -7.38 -5.74 -11.60
N ILE A 109 -7.10 -5.53 -12.89
CA ILE A 109 -6.79 -6.61 -13.84
C ILE A 109 -5.39 -7.14 -13.57
N PHE A 110 -4.42 -6.25 -13.36
CA PHE A 110 -3.06 -6.63 -12.98
C PHE A 110 -3.03 -7.42 -11.67
N GLY A 111 -3.74 -6.95 -10.65
CA GLY A 111 -3.81 -7.59 -9.34
C GLY A 111 -4.48 -8.96 -9.38
N LYS A 112 -5.51 -9.15 -10.20
CA LYS A 112 -6.10 -10.49 -10.44
C LYS A 112 -5.12 -11.42 -11.16
N GLY A 113 -4.45 -10.93 -12.19
CA GLY A 113 -3.43 -11.70 -12.89
C GLY A 113 -2.29 -12.15 -11.99
N LEU A 114 -1.82 -11.25 -11.12
CA LEU A 114 -0.79 -11.55 -10.14
C LEU A 114 -1.30 -12.52 -9.05
N ALA A 115 -2.56 -12.41 -8.62
CA ALA A 115 -3.17 -13.36 -7.69
C ALA A 115 -3.17 -14.81 -8.22
N GLU A 116 -3.44 -14.97 -9.52
CA GLU A 116 -3.52 -16.27 -10.19
C GLU A 116 -2.16 -16.81 -10.66
N ASN A 117 -1.14 -15.96 -10.75
CA ASN A 117 0.20 -16.39 -11.14
C ASN A 117 0.86 -17.22 -10.03
N ILE A 118 1.39 -18.39 -10.42
CA ILE A 118 2.04 -19.36 -9.52
C ILE A 118 3.52 -19.61 -9.88
N TYR A 119 4.18 -18.64 -10.52
CA TYR A 119 5.55 -18.82 -11.04
C TYR A 119 6.48 -17.66 -10.70
N LEU A 120 5.98 -16.43 -10.74
CA LEU A 120 6.74 -15.20 -10.55
C LEU A 120 7.16 -15.06 -9.09
N LYS A 121 8.47 -14.92 -8.88
CA LYS A 121 9.06 -14.79 -7.53
C LYS A 121 9.46 -13.36 -7.22
N HIS A 122 9.96 -12.61 -8.20
CA HIS A 122 10.45 -11.26 -7.99
C HIS A 122 9.78 -10.29 -8.96
N LEU A 123 9.11 -9.28 -8.40
CA LEU A 123 8.39 -8.27 -9.15
C LEU A 123 8.83 -6.88 -8.72
N ASN A 124 9.31 -6.08 -9.68
CA ASN A 124 9.62 -4.68 -9.48
C ASN A 124 8.58 -3.78 -10.14
N LEU A 125 7.78 -3.10 -9.31
CA LEU A 125 6.77 -2.12 -9.71
C LEU A 125 7.14 -0.70 -9.25
N SER A 126 8.40 -0.45 -8.87
CA SER A 126 8.81 0.88 -8.39
C SER A 126 8.56 1.97 -9.43
N ALA A 127 8.31 3.21 -9.00
CA ALA A 127 8.10 4.35 -9.91
C ALA A 127 6.98 4.14 -10.95
N ASN A 128 5.81 3.64 -10.52
CA ASN A 128 4.63 3.44 -11.38
C ASN A 128 3.40 4.28 -11.00
N GLY A 129 3.46 5.00 -9.88
CA GLY A 129 2.35 5.83 -9.39
C GLY A 129 1.10 5.04 -9.00
N ILE A 130 1.26 3.88 -8.36
CA ILE A 130 0.16 2.97 -7.97
C ILE A 130 -0.80 3.56 -6.92
N GLY A 131 -0.30 4.42 -6.04
CA GLY A 131 -1.09 5.06 -4.98
C GLY A 131 -2.06 6.14 -5.49
N PRO A 132 -2.92 6.69 -4.61
CA PRO A 132 -2.97 6.41 -3.18
C PRO A 132 -3.99 5.35 -2.75
N LYS A 133 -5.02 5.01 -3.55
CA LYS A 133 -6.12 4.13 -3.08
C LYS A 133 -6.33 2.89 -3.94
N LYS A 134 -6.87 3.05 -5.15
CA LYS A 134 -7.38 1.94 -5.97
C LYS A 134 -6.28 0.90 -6.26
N GLY A 135 -5.12 1.33 -6.76
CA GLY A 135 -4.01 0.43 -7.03
C GLY A 135 -3.47 -0.27 -5.78
N CYS A 136 -3.51 0.39 -4.62
CA CYS A 136 -3.15 -0.21 -3.33
C CYS A 136 -4.15 -1.30 -2.90
N THR A 137 -5.46 -1.08 -3.07
CA THR A 137 -6.50 -2.09 -2.81
C THR A 137 -6.34 -3.30 -3.73
N ASP A 138 -6.08 -3.06 -5.02
CA ASP A 138 -5.95 -4.12 -6.01
C ASP A 138 -4.69 -4.98 -5.77
N LEU A 139 -3.58 -4.36 -5.38
CA LEU A 139 -2.38 -5.09 -4.95
C LEU A 139 -2.58 -5.80 -3.62
N ALA A 140 -3.35 -5.25 -2.67
CA ALA A 140 -3.69 -5.95 -1.44
C ALA A 140 -4.46 -7.25 -1.72
N TYR A 141 -5.39 -7.21 -2.69
CA TYR A 141 -6.06 -8.41 -3.18
C TYR A 141 -5.07 -9.39 -3.82
N ALA A 142 -4.14 -8.91 -4.65
CA ALA A 142 -3.12 -9.76 -5.25
C ALA A 142 -2.28 -10.50 -4.20
N LEU A 143 -1.73 -9.75 -3.24
CA LEU A 143 -0.89 -10.29 -2.17
C LEU A 143 -1.65 -11.29 -1.28
N ARG A 144 -2.93 -11.03 -1.00
CA ARG A 144 -3.75 -11.95 -0.20
C ARG A 144 -3.88 -13.34 -0.83
N ASN A 145 -3.91 -13.43 -2.15
CA ASN A 145 -4.22 -14.66 -2.89
C ASN A 145 -2.99 -15.28 -3.55
N ASN A 146 -1.95 -14.50 -3.82
CA ASN A 146 -0.73 -15.01 -4.41
C ASN A 146 0.06 -15.86 -3.40
N VAL A 147 0.57 -16.99 -3.88
CA VAL A 147 1.26 -18.01 -3.07
C VAL A 147 2.69 -18.29 -3.55
N THR A 148 3.29 -17.40 -4.36
CA THR A 148 4.59 -17.64 -4.99
C THR A 148 5.53 -16.45 -5.00
N LEU A 149 5.01 -15.23 -4.93
CA LEU A 149 5.80 -14.01 -4.94
C LEU A 149 6.59 -13.91 -3.63
N GLU A 150 7.91 -13.79 -3.77
CA GLU A 150 8.89 -13.72 -2.69
C GLU A 150 9.40 -12.28 -2.50
N THR A 151 9.58 -11.52 -3.58
CA THR A 151 10.06 -10.14 -3.53
C THR A 151 9.13 -9.20 -4.28
N LEU A 152 8.72 -8.12 -3.62
CA LEU A 152 7.93 -7.06 -4.22
C LEU A 152 8.56 -5.69 -3.93
N ASP A 153 8.85 -4.96 -5.00
CA ASP A 153 9.35 -3.58 -4.93
C ASP A 153 8.26 -2.59 -5.34
N LEU A 154 7.83 -1.77 -4.37
CA LEU A 154 6.84 -0.70 -4.51
C LEU A 154 7.44 0.67 -4.23
N ARG A 155 8.78 0.84 -4.29
CA ARG A 155 9.41 2.15 -4.06
C ARG A 155 8.86 3.23 -5.00
N ASP A 156 8.75 4.46 -4.54
CA ASP A 156 8.33 5.60 -5.36
C ASP A 156 6.99 5.40 -6.11
N ASN A 157 5.94 4.95 -5.41
CA ASN A 157 4.62 4.70 -5.98
C ASN A 157 3.54 5.66 -5.51
N ARG A 158 3.93 6.77 -4.86
CA ARG A 158 3.00 7.75 -4.29
C ARG A 158 1.99 7.11 -3.33
N ILE A 159 2.41 6.06 -2.62
CA ILE A 159 1.61 5.38 -1.61
C ILE A 159 1.59 6.25 -0.35
N ASN A 160 0.42 6.77 -0.01
CA ASN A 160 0.23 7.61 1.17
C ASN A 160 -0.22 6.76 2.38
N PRO A 161 -0.46 7.33 3.58
CA PRO A 161 -0.86 6.54 4.75
C PRO A 161 -2.13 5.72 4.52
N GLU A 162 -3.11 6.26 3.80
CA GLU A 162 -4.36 5.56 3.48
C GLU A 162 -4.11 4.35 2.56
N GLY A 163 -3.28 4.51 1.54
CA GLY A 163 -2.85 3.41 0.66
C GLY A 163 -2.11 2.31 1.40
N SER A 164 -1.26 2.69 2.38
CA SER A 164 -0.57 1.74 3.25
C SER A 164 -1.55 0.92 4.12
N VAL A 165 -2.60 1.55 4.64
CA VAL A 165 -3.67 0.84 5.39
C VAL A 165 -4.45 -0.13 4.50
N LEU A 166 -4.63 0.20 3.23
CA LEU A 166 -5.27 -0.70 2.27
C LEU A 166 -4.36 -1.88 1.92
N LEU A 167 -3.10 -1.61 1.59
CA LEU A 167 -2.07 -2.63 1.32
C LEU A 167 -1.84 -3.56 2.51
N SER A 168 -1.87 -3.05 3.74
CA SER A 168 -1.58 -3.84 4.94
C SER A 168 -2.53 -5.03 5.12
N LYS A 169 -3.75 -4.93 4.60
CA LYS A 169 -4.74 -6.01 4.60
C LYS A 169 -4.31 -7.22 3.78
N GLY A 170 -3.46 -7.04 2.76
CA GLY A 170 -2.89 -8.13 1.96
C GLY A 170 -1.96 -9.03 2.78
N PHE A 171 -1.23 -8.45 3.75
CA PHE A 171 -0.28 -9.19 4.58
C PHE A 171 -0.92 -10.01 5.70
N TYR A 172 -2.22 -9.83 5.98
CA TYR A 172 -2.92 -10.57 7.03
C TYR A 172 -2.87 -12.09 6.85
N VAL A 173 -2.66 -12.58 5.63
CA VAL A 173 -2.60 -14.02 5.32
C VAL A 173 -1.44 -14.42 4.41
N ASN A 174 -0.79 -13.47 3.71
CA ASN A 174 0.31 -13.80 2.80
C ASN A 174 1.51 -14.39 3.58
N SER A 175 1.92 -15.59 3.21
CA SER A 175 3.02 -16.32 3.85
C SER A 175 4.26 -16.47 2.99
N THR A 176 4.22 -16.01 1.73
CA THR A 176 5.29 -16.27 0.75
C THR A 176 6.21 -15.09 0.54
N LEU A 177 5.74 -13.86 0.74
CA LEU A 177 6.55 -12.67 0.53
C LEU A 177 7.61 -12.57 1.63
N THR A 178 8.88 -12.56 1.22
CA THR A 178 10.05 -12.48 2.10
C THR A 178 10.69 -11.09 2.10
N CYS A 179 10.55 -10.33 1.02
CA CYS A 179 11.11 -8.98 0.90
C CYS A 179 10.08 -8.00 0.32
N LEU A 180 9.82 -6.92 1.07
CA LEU A 180 8.94 -5.83 0.67
C LEU A 180 9.70 -4.51 0.73
N ARG A 181 9.84 -3.84 -0.42
CA ARG A 181 10.46 -2.51 -0.49
C ARG A 181 9.41 -1.45 -0.78
N MET A 182 9.32 -0.44 0.08
CA MET A 182 8.36 0.66 0.01
C MET A 182 8.98 2.03 0.27
N SER A 183 10.32 2.13 0.29
CA SER A 183 11.05 3.39 0.40
C SER A 183 10.59 4.46 -0.61
N ARG A 184 10.83 5.74 -0.30
CA ARG A 184 10.42 6.89 -1.13
C ARG A 184 8.92 6.96 -1.45
N ASN A 185 8.07 6.48 -0.55
CA ASN A 185 6.62 6.72 -0.61
C ASN A 185 6.20 7.71 0.48
N PRO A 186 5.20 8.58 0.23
CA PRO A 186 4.68 9.52 1.24
C PRO A 186 3.81 8.83 2.30
N MET A 187 4.23 7.66 2.80
CA MET A 187 3.48 6.83 3.74
C MET A 187 3.39 7.46 5.13
N GLN A 188 4.35 8.33 5.46
CA GLN A 188 4.55 8.88 6.81
C GLN A 188 4.71 7.75 7.83
N THR A 189 4.85 8.10 9.12
CA THR A 189 4.90 7.10 10.18
C THR A 189 3.64 6.24 10.22
N ALA A 190 2.46 6.83 10.01
CA ALA A 190 1.19 6.13 10.08
C ALA A 190 1.08 5.00 9.04
N GLY A 191 1.60 5.19 7.83
CA GLY A 191 1.60 4.15 6.81
C GLY A 191 2.59 3.02 7.12
N CYS A 192 3.79 3.35 7.60
CA CYS A 192 4.76 2.34 8.07
C CYS A 192 4.19 1.51 9.23
N TYR A 193 3.55 2.17 10.20
CA TYR A 193 2.86 1.54 11.32
C TYR A 193 1.76 0.59 10.84
N ALA A 194 0.96 1.01 9.85
CA ALA A 194 -0.11 0.20 9.30
C ALA A 194 0.41 -1.09 8.62
N ILE A 195 1.49 -0.99 7.84
CA ILE A 195 2.11 -2.14 7.18
C ILE A 195 2.67 -3.11 8.21
N LEU A 196 3.46 -2.61 9.18
CA LEU A 196 4.04 -3.45 10.23
C LEU A 196 2.95 -4.10 11.11
N THR A 197 1.88 -3.38 11.43
CA THR A 197 0.72 -3.95 12.14
C THR A 197 0.07 -5.07 11.35
N GLY A 198 -0.04 -4.93 10.03
CA GLY A 198 -0.62 -5.99 9.19
C GLY A 198 0.24 -7.24 9.10
N ILE A 199 1.56 -7.06 9.03
CA ILE A 199 2.53 -8.14 9.13
C ILE A 199 2.40 -8.88 10.48
N LEU A 200 2.34 -8.15 11.60
CA LEU A 200 2.26 -8.72 12.95
C LEU A 200 0.93 -9.42 13.27
N LYS A 201 -0.11 -9.17 12.49
CA LYS A 201 -1.39 -9.90 12.61
C LYS A 201 -1.35 -11.26 11.95
N ASN A 202 -0.38 -11.53 11.07
CA ASN A 202 -0.26 -12.79 10.38
C ASN A 202 0.73 -13.71 11.10
N PRO A 203 0.27 -14.81 11.72
CA PRO A 203 1.15 -15.75 12.41
C PRO A 203 2.06 -16.53 11.45
N ASN A 204 1.70 -16.63 10.17
CA ASN A 204 2.45 -17.33 9.14
C ASN A 204 3.20 -16.38 8.22
N CYS A 205 3.50 -15.15 8.67
CA CYS A 205 4.20 -14.18 7.84
C CYS A 205 5.61 -14.67 7.48
N GLY A 206 5.90 -14.74 6.19
CA GLY A 206 7.22 -15.11 5.66
C GLY A 206 8.20 -13.94 5.53
N LEU A 207 7.80 -12.72 5.92
CA LEU A 207 8.58 -11.52 5.64
C LEU A 207 9.85 -11.46 6.48
N LEU A 208 10.98 -11.31 5.80
CA LEU A 208 12.33 -11.19 6.37
C LEU A 208 12.86 -9.75 6.24
N GLU A 209 12.42 -9.02 5.22
CA GLU A 209 12.85 -7.64 4.99
C GLU A 209 11.65 -6.73 4.70
N LEU A 210 11.49 -5.70 5.53
CA LEU A 210 10.64 -4.55 5.27
C LEU A 210 11.53 -3.31 5.11
N ASP A 211 11.68 -2.84 3.87
CA ASP A 211 12.43 -1.64 3.55
C ASP A 211 11.50 -0.44 3.38
N VAL A 212 11.46 0.41 4.39
CA VAL A 212 10.83 1.74 4.38
C VAL A 212 11.89 2.83 4.62
N GLN A 213 13.10 2.63 4.09
CA GLN A 213 14.17 3.62 4.10
C GLN A 213 13.66 4.95 3.49
N ASP A 214 14.26 6.08 3.85
CA ASP A 214 13.81 7.42 3.43
C ASP A 214 12.46 7.90 4.03
N ILE A 215 11.76 7.08 4.81
CA ILE A 215 10.54 7.50 5.53
C ILE A 215 10.90 7.80 6.98
N ILE A 216 10.50 9.00 7.44
CA ILE A 216 10.66 9.42 8.84
C ILE A 216 9.64 8.66 9.70
N VAL A 217 10.11 8.06 10.79
CA VAL A 217 9.28 7.30 11.75
C VAL A 217 9.36 7.91 13.13
N ASN A 218 8.32 7.72 13.95
CA ASN A 218 8.26 8.24 15.31
C ASN A 218 8.45 7.14 16.36
N GLN A 219 8.41 7.52 17.64
CA GLN A 219 8.51 6.60 18.76
C GLN A 219 7.44 5.48 18.74
N ASP A 220 6.19 5.77 18.36
CA ASP A 220 5.13 4.73 18.33
C ASP A 220 5.47 3.60 17.34
N PHE A 221 6.12 3.94 16.22
CA PHE A 221 6.62 2.93 15.28
C PHE A 221 7.79 2.13 15.85
N LEU A 222 8.69 2.77 16.59
CA LEU A 222 9.81 2.08 17.26
C LEU A 222 9.29 1.09 18.31
N ASP A 223 8.31 1.48 19.12
CA ASP A 223 7.69 0.61 20.12
C ASP A 223 7.00 -0.61 19.44
N LEU A 224 6.36 -0.38 18.27
CA LEU A 224 5.79 -1.46 17.45
C LEU A 224 6.89 -2.36 16.84
N GLN A 225 8.01 -1.78 16.43
CA GLN A 225 9.16 -2.52 15.92
C GLN A 225 9.79 -3.41 16.99
N ASP A 226 9.92 -2.92 18.23
CA ASP A 226 10.41 -3.73 19.35
C ASP A 226 9.48 -4.92 19.61
N SER A 227 8.16 -4.68 19.56
CA SER A 227 7.16 -5.74 19.62
C SER A 227 7.27 -6.72 18.43
N ALA A 228 7.61 -6.21 17.24
CA ALA A 228 7.82 -7.01 16.05
C ALA A 228 9.04 -7.93 16.17
N ARG A 229 10.13 -7.43 16.77
CA ARG A 229 11.36 -8.18 16.98
C ARG A 229 11.17 -9.40 17.88
N ILE A 230 10.24 -9.33 18.82
CA ILE A 230 9.88 -10.46 19.69
C ILE A 230 9.06 -11.50 18.91
N LYS A 231 8.07 -11.06 18.13
CA LYS A 231 7.16 -11.97 17.40
C LYS A 231 7.77 -12.57 16.13
N LEU A 232 8.56 -11.78 15.40
CA LEU A 232 9.18 -12.10 14.13
C LEU A 232 10.67 -11.75 14.23
N PRO A 233 11.49 -12.56 14.92
CA PRO A 233 12.89 -12.24 15.20
C PRO A 233 13.77 -12.14 13.95
N ASN A 234 13.35 -12.78 12.86
CA ASN A 234 14.06 -12.75 11.57
C ASN A 234 13.64 -11.57 10.68
N LEU A 235 12.66 -10.75 11.10
CA LEU A 235 12.21 -9.60 10.33
C LEU A 235 13.17 -8.41 10.56
N CYS A 236 13.87 -8.04 9.49
CA CYS A 236 14.64 -6.80 9.41
C CYS A 236 13.75 -5.66 8.90
N VAL A 237 13.55 -4.65 9.74
CA VAL A 237 12.83 -3.43 9.36
C VAL A 237 13.83 -2.29 9.19
N ARG A 238 13.97 -1.78 7.97
CA ARG A 238 14.81 -0.62 7.64
C ARG A 238 13.93 0.61 7.49
N TYR A 239 14.27 1.70 8.17
CA TYR A 239 13.56 2.97 8.10
C TYR A 239 14.55 4.12 7.95
N GLY A 240 14.03 5.32 7.65
CA GLY A 240 14.82 6.54 7.53
C GLY A 240 15.19 7.14 8.89
N GLN A 241 15.05 8.46 9.00
CA GLN A 241 15.33 9.18 10.25
C GLN A 241 14.23 8.94 11.29
N THR A 242 14.58 9.07 12.57
CA THR A 242 13.64 9.04 13.68
C THR A 242 13.27 10.46 14.12
N THR A 243 12.01 10.66 14.51
CA THR A 243 11.54 11.89 15.17
C THR A 243 10.98 11.55 16.56
N THR A 244 11.15 12.48 17.51
CA THR A 244 10.54 12.41 18.85
C THR A 244 9.07 12.82 18.84
N ASP A 245 8.53 13.27 17.70
CA ASP A 245 7.15 13.72 17.58
C ASP A 245 6.17 12.55 17.74
N LYS A 246 5.41 12.54 18.83
CA LYS A 246 4.29 11.62 19.05
C LYS A 246 3.11 12.00 18.14
N ILE A 247 3.25 11.81 16.82
CA ILE A 247 2.13 11.94 15.88
C ILE A 247 1.28 10.67 15.93
N ARG A 248 0.34 10.69 16.88
CA ARG A 248 -0.82 9.82 16.91
C ARG A 248 -1.76 10.16 15.75
N VAL A 249 -2.00 9.15 14.92
CA VAL A 249 -2.93 9.06 13.78
C VAL A 249 -3.97 10.18 13.71
N LEU A 250 -3.85 11.03 12.69
CA LEU A 250 -4.92 11.64 11.89
C LEU A 250 -4.23 12.29 10.67
N SER A 251 -4.82 12.15 9.49
CA SER A 251 -4.24 12.43 8.16
C SER A 251 -3.60 13.82 7.99
N PRO A 252 -2.73 14.03 6.96
CA PRO A 252 -2.21 15.35 6.60
C PRO A 252 -3.28 16.35 6.07
N SER A 253 -4.55 15.94 5.95
CA SER A 253 -5.69 16.84 5.74
C SER A 253 -6.31 17.34 7.05
N PHE A 254 -5.87 16.82 8.20
CA PHE A 254 -6.38 17.19 9.51
C PHE A 254 -5.47 18.23 10.14
N LYS A 255 -5.61 19.48 9.70
CA LYS A 255 -5.00 20.60 10.40
C LYS A 255 -5.75 20.82 11.71
N ARG A 256 -5.24 20.26 12.82
CA ARG A 256 -5.84 20.33 14.17
C ARG A 256 -6.14 21.76 14.64
N SER A 257 -5.48 22.77 14.06
CA SER A 257 -5.68 24.19 14.36
C SER A 257 -6.88 24.83 13.64
N GLU A 258 -7.47 24.16 12.63
CA GLU A 258 -8.56 24.72 11.80
C GLU A 258 -9.94 24.13 12.13
N TYR A 259 -10.03 23.09 12.98
CA TYR A 259 -11.29 22.42 13.32
C TYR A 259 -11.65 22.58 14.79
N SER A 260 -12.92 22.87 15.07
CA SER A 260 -13.41 22.93 16.44
C SER A 260 -13.43 21.51 17.06
N PRO A 261 -13.27 21.38 18.39
CA PRO A 261 -13.33 20.09 19.07
C PRO A 261 -14.57 19.25 18.73
N LYS A 262 -15.70 19.91 18.44
CA LYS A 262 -16.95 19.26 18.00
C LYS A 262 -16.83 18.68 16.60
N GLU A 263 -16.21 19.38 15.66
CA GLU A 263 -15.94 18.88 14.30
C GLU A 263 -15.01 17.68 14.31
N ILE A 264 -14.01 17.68 15.21
CA ILE A 264 -13.12 16.53 15.44
C ILE A 264 -13.94 15.30 15.82
N LEU A 265 -14.88 15.42 16.76
CA LEU A 265 -15.74 14.32 17.20
C LEU A 265 -16.69 13.82 16.09
N ILE A 266 -17.22 14.73 15.27
CA ILE A 266 -18.11 14.40 14.13
C ILE A 266 -17.34 13.63 13.05
N ILE A 267 -16.14 14.10 12.67
CA ILE A 267 -15.28 13.43 11.68
C ILE A 267 -14.90 12.03 12.17
N MET A 268 -14.61 11.90 13.47
CA MET A 268 -14.27 10.62 14.09
C MET A 268 -15.44 9.64 14.06
N GLY A 269 -16.64 10.04 14.47
CA GLY A 269 -17.82 9.17 14.47
C GLY A 269 -18.14 8.60 13.08
N ARG A 270 -17.97 9.42 12.04
CA ARG A 270 -18.10 8.97 10.63
C ARG A 270 -17.04 7.93 10.24
N SER A 271 -15.82 8.06 10.74
CA SER A 271 -14.70 7.15 10.41
C SER A 271 -14.78 5.80 11.13
N THR A 272 -15.32 5.77 12.36
CA THR A 272 -15.41 4.57 13.19
C THR A 272 -16.77 3.85 13.06
N LYS A 273 -17.75 4.44 12.37
CA LYS A 273 -19.15 4.00 12.33
C LYS A 273 -19.76 3.82 13.74
N GLN A 274 -19.27 4.58 14.71
CA GLN A 274 -19.77 4.60 16.08
C GLN A 274 -20.18 6.04 16.38
N SER A 275 -21.42 6.23 16.81
CA SER A 275 -21.85 7.55 17.30
C SER A 275 -21.25 7.80 18.68
N LEU A 276 -21.12 9.07 19.06
CA LEU A 276 -20.72 9.43 20.43
C LEU A 276 -21.73 8.89 21.45
N ALA A 277 -23.02 8.82 21.06
CA ALA A 277 -24.07 8.21 21.85
C ALA A 277 -23.83 6.71 22.10
N ASP A 278 -23.29 5.95 21.14
CA ASP A 278 -22.97 4.53 21.32
C ASP A 278 -21.86 4.31 22.36
N LEU A 279 -20.91 5.25 22.42
CA LEU A 279 -19.80 5.22 23.38
C LEU A 279 -20.24 5.59 24.79
N LEU A 280 -21.24 6.48 24.90
CA LEU A 280 -21.79 6.95 26.16
C LEU A 280 -22.97 6.11 26.65
N ARG A 281 -23.54 5.25 25.79
CA ARG A 281 -24.65 4.34 26.11
C ARG A 281 -24.44 3.51 27.38
N PRO A 282 -23.25 2.98 27.69
CA PRO A 282 -23.04 2.22 28.94
C PRO A 282 -23.11 3.08 30.21
N LEU A 283 -23.09 4.41 30.08
CA LEU A 283 -23.03 5.38 31.18
C LEU A 283 -24.30 6.24 31.26
N ASP A 284 -25.13 6.21 30.23
CA ASP A 284 -26.51 6.70 30.22
C ASP A 284 -27.42 5.70 30.95
N ILE A 285 -27.31 5.65 32.28
CA ILE A 285 -28.08 4.74 33.13
C ILE A 285 -29.59 5.02 33.02
N ALA A 286 -29.96 6.28 32.76
CA ALA A 286 -31.34 6.75 32.67
C ALA A 286 -31.96 6.60 31.27
N GLY A 287 -31.14 6.30 30.24
CA GLY A 287 -31.58 6.21 28.84
C GLY A 287 -32.06 7.54 28.25
N ASN A 288 -31.73 8.66 28.89
CA ASN A 288 -32.22 9.99 28.54
C ASN A 288 -31.19 10.83 27.77
N LYS A 289 -30.04 10.25 27.43
CA LYS A 289 -28.93 10.87 26.70
C LYS A 289 -28.33 12.09 27.41
N ILE A 290 -28.37 12.08 28.74
CA ILE A 290 -27.78 13.11 29.59
C ILE A 290 -26.74 12.45 30.50
N VAL A 291 -25.53 13.00 30.52
CA VAL A 291 -24.45 12.58 31.44
C VAL A 291 -23.83 13.78 32.12
N THR A 292 -23.31 13.61 33.34
CA THR A 292 -22.64 14.71 34.03
C THR A 292 -21.35 15.10 33.30
N ARG A 293 -21.01 16.39 33.39
CA ARG A 293 -19.82 16.96 32.77
C ARG A 293 -18.54 16.22 33.13
N GLN A 294 -18.39 15.84 34.40
CA GLN A 294 -17.22 15.10 34.89
C GLN A 294 -17.10 13.72 34.24
N VAL A 295 -18.22 13.01 34.12
CA VAL A 295 -18.29 11.68 33.50
C VAL A 295 -17.99 11.79 32.00
N PHE A 296 -18.63 12.75 31.31
CA PHE A 296 -18.40 13.02 29.90
C PHE A 296 -16.92 13.29 29.60
N VAL A 297 -16.29 14.23 30.33
CA VAL A 297 -14.87 14.58 30.15
C VAL A 297 -13.97 13.38 30.39
N LYS A 298 -14.23 12.59 31.44
CA LYS A 298 -13.43 11.41 31.78
C LYS A 298 -13.50 10.35 30.67
N ILE A 299 -14.69 10.04 30.17
CA ILE A 299 -14.88 9.05 29.11
C ILE A 299 -14.29 9.54 27.79
N LEU A 300 -14.56 10.81 27.45
CA LEU A 300 -14.01 11.43 26.26
C LEU A 300 -12.48 11.36 26.30
N ASN A 301 -11.85 11.72 27.41
CA ASN A 301 -10.40 11.62 27.56
C ASN A 301 -9.90 10.18 27.44
N ILE A 302 -10.58 9.19 28.03
CA ILE A 302 -10.21 7.77 27.90
C ILE A 302 -10.32 7.31 26.44
N TYR A 303 -11.40 7.67 25.75
CA TYR A 303 -11.64 7.28 24.36
C TYR A 303 -10.66 7.96 23.41
N MET A 304 -10.48 9.27 23.57
CA MET A 304 -9.52 10.05 22.79
C MET A 304 -8.10 9.55 23.05
N MET A 305 -7.73 9.20 24.28
CA MET A 305 -6.42 8.62 24.60
C MET A 305 -6.18 7.28 23.90
N LYS A 306 -7.19 6.41 23.80
CA LYS A 306 -7.13 5.14 23.03
C LYS A 306 -6.94 5.36 21.53
N LEU A 307 -7.49 6.46 21.01
CA LEU A 307 -7.36 6.86 19.60
C LEU A 307 -6.16 7.77 19.34
N GLY A 308 -5.37 8.07 20.37
CA GLY A 308 -4.20 8.89 20.24
C GLY A 308 -4.48 10.40 20.14
N ILE A 309 -5.67 10.86 20.51
CA ILE A 309 -6.03 12.27 20.49
C ILE A 309 -6.03 12.80 21.92
N GLN A 310 -5.46 13.97 22.14
CA GLN A 310 -5.49 14.65 23.42
C GLN A 310 -5.96 16.09 23.16
N PHE A 311 -7.11 16.44 23.76
CA PHE A 311 -7.55 17.83 23.77
C PHE A 311 -6.73 18.61 24.79
N THR A 312 -6.37 19.85 24.44
CA THR A 312 -5.85 20.80 25.43
C THR A 312 -6.95 21.23 26.40
N GLU A 313 -6.60 21.76 27.56
CA GLU A 313 -7.57 22.29 28.52
C GLU A 313 -8.48 23.36 27.90
N GLU A 314 -7.92 24.20 27.02
CA GLU A 314 -8.67 25.25 26.33
C GLU A 314 -9.67 24.68 25.31
N GLN A 315 -9.26 23.67 24.54
CA GLN A 315 -10.17 22.96 23.63
C GLN A 315 -11.28 22.23 24.39
N MET A 316 -10.96 21.66 25.56
CA MET A 316 -11.98 21.05 26.42
C MET A 316 -12.94 22.09 26.99
N LYS A 317 -12.46 23.28 27.36
CA LYS A 317 -13.35 24.38 27.78
C LYS A 317 -14.28 24.81 26.67
N VAL A 318 -13.77 25.03 25.46
CA VAL A 318 -14.58 25.41 24.28
C VAL A 318 -15.64 24.35 23.99
N LEU A 319 -15.25 23.06 23.99
CA LEU A 319 -16.19 21.96 23.79
C LEU A 319 -17.29 21.94 24.87
N MET A 320 -16.93 22.16 26.13
CA MET A 320 -17.90 22.18 27.22
C MET A 320 -18.80 23.41 27.15
N GLN A 321 -18.32 24.56 26.68
CA GLN A 321 -19.15 25.75 26.47
C GLN A 321 -20.17 25.55 25.34
N GLU A 322 -19.83 24.78 24.31
CA GLU A 322 -20.77 24.43 23.24
C GLU A 322 -21.81 23.38 23.68
N LEU A 323 -21.40 22.43 24.53
CA LEU A 323 -22.23 21.30 24.98
C LEU A 323 -23.11 21.61 26.19
N ASP A 324 -22.64 22.49 27.06
CA ASP A 324 -23.32 22.96 28.26
C ASP A 324 -23.15 24.49 28.36
N PRO A 325 -23.80 25.25 27.45
CA PRO A 325 -23.66 26.71 27.40
C PRO A 325 -24.24 27.40 28.65
N LYS A 326 -25.10 26.70 29.39
CA LYS A 326 -25.74 27.20 30.61
C LYS A 326 -25.01 26.76 31.89
N ASN A 327 -23.92 26.00 31.76
CA ASN A 327 -23.12 25.45 32.85
C ASN A 327 -23.97 24.74 33.92
N GLN A 328 -24.87 23.87 33.46
CA GLN A 328 -25.82 23.11 34.28
C GLN A 328 -25.22 21.80 34.85
N GLU A 329 -23.93 21.55 34.62
CA GLU A 329 -23.19 20.33 34.99
C GLU A 329 -23.66 19.05 34.29
N GLU A 330 -24.60 19.19 33.35
CA GLU A 330 -25.18 18.12 32.57
C GLU A 330 -24.91 18.38 31.08
N VAL A 331 -24.40 17.36 30.39
CA VAL A 331 -24.14 17.38 28.95
C VAL A 331 -25.23 16.58 28.26
N ASN A 332 -26.05 17.29 27.48
CA ASN A 332 -27.01 16.66 26.59
C ASN A 332 -26.34 16.37 25.24
N PHE A 333 -26.30 15.10 24.84
CA PHE A 333 -25.71 14.66 23.58
C PHE A 333 -26.73 14.22 22.54
N THR A 334 -28.00 14.64 22.65
CA THR A 334 -29.03 14.41 21.62
C THR A 334 -28.64 14.96 20.25
N ASP A 335 -27.87 16.05 20.21
CA ASP A 335 -27.48 16.73 18.96
C ASP A 335 -26.31 16.03 18.22
N PHE A 336 -25.80 14.92 18.75
CA PHE A 336 -24.75 14.09 18.13
C PHE A 336 -25.30 12.90 17.33
N GLU A 337 -26.62 12.85 17.10
CA GLU A 337 -27.22 11.90 16.16
C GLU A 337 -26.93 12.33 14.72
N LEU A 338 -26.08 11.57 14.04
CA LEU A 338 -25.94 11.54 12.59
C LEU A 338 -26.04 10.10 12.10
#